data_AF-A0A497T8S0-F1
#
_entry.id   AF-A0A497T8S0-F1
#
_cell.length_a   1.000
_cell.length_b   1.000
_cell.length_c   1.000
_cell.angle_alpha   90.00
_cell.angle_beta   90.00
_cell.angle_gamma   90.00
#
_symmetry.space_group_name_H-M   'P 1'
#
loop_
_entity.id
_entity.type
_entity.pdbx_description
1 polymer ?
#
loop_
_entity_poly.entity_id
_entity_poly.type
_entity_poly.pdbx_seq_one_letter_code
_entity_poly.pdbx_strand_id
1 'polypeptide(L)'
;MNKLMKSFCIGILALSVSFLLLVNSSSAQSITLTLGSGQDKPGETVSLSLNLSDSNSAASFQLTIEYDASMLENPTAVRGSSLISAEKFIYQYAR
;
A
#
# COMPACT_ATOMS: atom_id res chain seq x y z
N MET A 1 12.13 -45.83 30.18
CA MET A 1 11.09 -45.11 29.42
C MET A 1 10.47 -46.06 28.41
N ASN A 2 9.20 -46.45 28.61
CA ASN A 2 8.48 -47.39 27.76
C ASN A 2 8.30 -46.82 26.33
N LYS A 3 8.15 -47.69 25.31
CA LYS A 3 7.95 -47.24 23.92
C LYS A 3 6.75 -46.30 23.78
N LEU A 4 5.74 -46.47 24.64
CA LEU A 4 4.52 -45.68 24.68
C LEU A 4 4.75 -44.21 25.09
N MET A 5 5.53 -43.94 26.16
CA MET A 5 5.85 -42.55 26.58
C MET A 5 6.63 -41.79 25.49
N LYS A 6 7.53 -42.46 24.78
CA LYS A 6 8.30 -41.83 23.70
C LYS A 6 7.38 -41.40 22.56
N SER A 7 6.46 -42.26 22.17
CA SER A 7 5.47 -41.97 21.12
C SER A 7 4.56 -40.79 21.48
N PHE A 8 4.15 -40.71 22.74
CA PHE A 8 3.30 -39.61 23.23
C PHE A 8 4.02 -38.26 23.23
N CYS A 9 5.27 -38.20 23.72
CA CYS A 9 6.05 -36.96 23.71
C CYS A 9 6.36 -36.48 22.28
N ILE A 10 6.64 -37.41 21.36
CA ILE A 10 6.89 -37.07 19.94
C ILE A 10 5.62 -36.50 19.30
N GLY A 11 4.44 -37.05 19.62
CA GLY A 11 3.16 -36.52 19.14
C GLY A 11 2.87 -35.10 19.63
N ILE A 12 3.10 -34.82 20.92
CA ILE A 12 2.92 -33.47 21.48
C ILE A 12 3.90 -32.48 20.88
N LEU A 13 5.17 -32.88 20.68
CA LEU A 13 6.19 -32.03 20.09
C LEU A 13 5.86 -31.72 18.61
N ALA A 14 5.37 -32.71 17.85
CA ALA A 14 4.95 -32.49 16.47
C ALA A 14 3.75 -31.53 16.39
N LEU A 15 2.75 -31.71 17.27
CA LEU A 15 1.57 -30.86 17.33
C LEU A 15 1.92 -29.41 17.69
N SER A 16 2.82 -29.19 18.66
CA SER A 16 3.25 -27.85 19.07
C SER A 16 4.07 -27.14 17.99
N VAL A 17 4.93 -27.85 17.26
CA VAL A 17 5.69 -27.31 16.12
C VAL A 17 4.74 -26.91 14.98
N SER A 18 3.77 -27.75 14.63
CA SER A 18 2.77 -27.42 13.60
C SER A 18 1.92 -26.21 13.98
N PHE A 19 1.57 -26.07 15.26
CA PHE A 19 0.81 -24.92 15.76
C PHE A 19 1.64 -23.62 15.69
N LEU A 20 2.94 -23.67 16.03
CA LEU A 20 3.87 -22.54 15.91
C LEU A 20 4.08 -22.10 14.44
N LEU A 21 4.09 -23.03 13.49
CA LEU A 21 4.25 -22.70 12.07
C LEU A 21 3.01 -21.99 11.49
N LEU A 22 1.81 -22.29 11.98
CA LEU A 22 0.56 -21.72 11.46
C LEU A 22 0.36 -20.25 11.87
N VAL A 23 0.75 -19.88 13.09
CA VAL A 23 0.55 -18.53 13.65
C VAL A 23 1.48 -17.45 13.11
N ASN A 24 2.56 -17.82 12.41
CA ASN A 24 3.54 -16.87 11.85
C ASN A 24 3.31 -16.54 10.37
N SER A 25 2.14 -16.88 9.83
CA SER A 25 1.81 -16.63 8.42
C SER A 25 1.46 -15.16 8.22
N SER A 26 2.44 -14.27 8.00
CA SER A 26 2.17 -12.91 7.53
C SER A 26 2.13 -12.87 6.01
N SER A 27 0.99 -12.56 5.42
CA SER A 27 0.93 -12.21 3.99
C SER A 27 1.30 -10.75 3.81
N ALA A 28 2.31 -10.47 2.98
CA ALA A 28 2.56 -9.11 2.52
C ALA A 28 1.42 -8.72 1.58
N GLN A 29 0.66 -7.68 1.92
CA GLN A 29 -0.30 -7.07 1.01
C GLN A 29 0.44 -6.08 0.14
N SER A 30 0.35 -6.24 -1.18
CA SER A 30 0.87 -5.27 -2.13
C SER A 30 -0.15 -4.16 -2.32
N ILE A 31 0.31 -2.91 -2.21
CA ILE A 31 -0.46 -1.74 -2.61
C ILE A 31 0.14 -1.25 -3.92
N THR A 32 -0.70 -1.01 -4.91
CA THR A 32 -0.26 -0.47 -6.20
C THR A 32 -0.76 0.96 -6.35
N LEU A 33 0.18 1.88 -6.57
CA LEU A 33 -0.10 3.26 -6.92
C LEU A 33 0.27 3.46 -8.39
N THR A 34 -0.68 3.91 -9.19
CA THR A 34 -0.50 4.13 -10.63
C THR A 34 -0.76 5.60 -10.94
N LEU A 35 0.25 6.27 -11.49
CA LEU A 35 0.10 7.59 -12.10
C LEU A 35 -0.27 7.41 -13.58
N GLY A 36 -1.41 7.94 -13.97
CA GLY A 36 -1.85 7.98 -15.36
C GLY A 36 -1.00 8.92 -16.21
N SER A 37 -1.20 8.86 -17.51
CA SER A 37 -0.61 9.78 -18.48
C SER A 37 -1.67 10.68 -19.10
N GLY A 38 -1.23 11.81 -19.64
CA GLY A 38 -2.05 12.79 -20.31
C GLY A 38 -1.21 13.51 -21.36
N GLN A 39 -1.84 13.97 -22.42
CA GLN A 39 -1.21 14.78 -23.45
C GLN A 39 -2.19 15.87 -23.86
N ASP A 40 -1.71 17.10 -23.80
CA ASP A 40 -2.45 18.29 -24.18
C ASP A 40 -1.53 19.23 -24.96
N LYS A 41 -2.08 20.32 -25.48
CA LYS A 41 -1.31 21.28 -26.27
C LYS A 41 -0.55 22.25 -25.35
N PRO A 42 0.55 22.87 -25.83
CA PRO A 42 1.23 23.92 -25.07
C PRO A 42 0.26 25.03 -24.65
N GLY A 43 0.26 25.36 -23.35
CA GLY A 43 -0.62 26.36 -22.75
C GLY A 43 -1.97 25.83 -22.24
N GLU A 44 -2.31 24.57 -22.50
CA GLU A 44 -3.47 23.91 -21.89
C GLU A 44 -3.10 23.20 -20.58
N THR A 45 -4.08 23.02 -19.70
CA THR A 45 -3.91 22.29 -18.44
C THR A 45 -4.06 20.79 -18.67
N VAL A 46 -3.01 20.03 -18.38
CA VAL A 46 -3.05 18.57 -18.36
C VAL A 46 -3.48 18.04 -16.99
N SER A 47 -4.40 17.07 -16.98
CA SER A 47 -4.88 16.41 -15.76
C SER A 47 -4.45 14.94 -15.73
N LEU A 48 -3.71 14.55 -14.69
CA LEU A 48 -3.27 13.17 -14.48
C LEU A 48 -4.02 12.53 -13.31
N SER A 49 -4.49 11.30 -13.49
CA SER A 49 -5.14 10.55 -12.42
C SER A 49 -4.12 9.75 -11.62
N LEU A 50 -4.22 9.80 -10.28
CA LEU A 50 -3.45 8.95 -9.39
C LEU A 50 -4.37 7.90 -8.78
N ASN A 51 -4.21 6.65 -9.18
CA ASN A 51 -5.08 5.54 -8.78
C ASN A 51 -4.38 4.62 -7.78
N LEU A 52 -5.10 4.31 -6.70
CA LEU A 52 -4.70 3.34 -5.70
C LEU A 52 -5.51 2.06 -5.89
N SER A 53 -4.84 0.96 -6.20
CA SER A 53 -5.46 -0.36 -6.41
C SER A 53 -4.95 -1.37 -5.38
N ASP A 54 -5.68 -2.47 -5.23
CA ASP A 54 -5.34 -3.59 -4.33
C ASP A 54 -5.21 -3.19 -2.85
N SER A 55 -5.81 -2.05 -2.49
CA SER A 55 -5.71 -1.43 -1.18
C SER A 55 -6.80 -1.93 -0.24
N ASN A 56 -6.74 -3.21 0.15
CA ASN A 56 -7.74 -3.71 1.11
C ASN A 56 -7.62 -3.03 2.49
N SER A 57 -6.49 -2.39 2.82
CA SER A 57 -6.27 -1.71 4.11
C SER A 57 -5.16 -0.62 4.13
N ALA A 58 -5.03 0.24 3.12
CA ALA A 58 -4.03 1.32 3.17
C ALA A 58 -4.47 2.42 4.17
N ALA A 59 -3.91 2.42 5.39
CA ALA A 59 -4.28 3.39 6.44
C ALA A 59 -3.82 4.83 6.12
N SER A 60 -2.65 4.97 5.50
CA SER A 60 -2.10 6.26 5.05
C SER A 60 -0.91 6.03 4.12
N PHE A 61 -0.65 6.99 3.23
CA PHE A 61 0.60 7.08 2.46
C PHE A 61 1.00 8.55 2.31
N GLN A 62 2.28 8.77 2.05
CA GLN A 62 2.83 10.08 1.67
C GLN A 62 3.63 9.88 0.38
N LEU A 63 3.51 10.82 -0.54
CA LEU A 63 4.23 10.82 -1.80
C LEU A 63 4.71 12.22 -2.16
N THR A 64 5.76 12.27 -2.97
CA THR A 64 6.28 13.48 -3.61
C THR A 64 6.20 13.27 -5.12
N ILE A 65 5.67 14.24 -5.85
CA ILE A 65 5.67 14.24 -7.33
C ILE A 65 6.67 15.27 -7.80
N GLU A 66 7.71 14.80 -8.48
CA GLU A 66 8.66 15.66 -9.17
C GLU A 66 8.21 15.84 -10.62
N TYR A 67 8.34 17.06 -11.14
CA TYR A 67 7.97 17.42 -12.50
C TYR A 67 8.97 18.41 -13.09
N ASP A 68 9.01 18.51 -14.41
CA ASP A 68 9.86 19.49 -15.11
C ASP A 68 9.19 20.87 -15.12
N ALA A 69 9.72 21.77 -14.29
CA ALA A 69 9.21 23.14 -14.16
C ALA A 69 9.47 24.03 -15.40
N SER A 70 10.28 23.59 -16.36
CA SER A 70 10.43 24.27 -17.67
C SER A 70 9.30 23.92 -18.64
N MET A 71 8.55 22.86 -18.37
CA MET A 71 7.47 22.36 -19.23
C MET A 71 6.08 22.48 -18.60
N LEU A 72 5.98 22.44 -17.27
CA LEU A 72 4.73 22.48 -16.51
C LEU A 72 4.83 23.53 -15.40
N GLU A 73 3.71 24.19 -15.12
CA GLU A 73 3.60 25.19 -14.05
C GLU A 73 2.33 24.98 -13.23
N ASN A 74 2.31 25.56 -12.03
CA ASN A 74 1.15 25.64 -11.13
C ASN A 74 0.45 24.29 -10.83
N PRO A 75 1.16 23.29 -10.28
CA PRO A 75 0.57 22.00 -9.97
C PRO A 75 -0.54 22.15 -8.92
N THR A 76 -1.69 21.54 -9.20
CA THR A 76 -2.82 21.45 -8.26
C THR A 76 -3.25 20.01 -8.09
N ALA A 77 -3.59 19.63 -6.86
CA ALA A 77 -4.11 18.31 -6.54
C ALA A 77 -5.59 18.38 -6.14
N VAL A 78 -6.40 17.52 -6.76
CA VAL A 78 -7.82 17.35 -6.42
C VAL A 78 -8.03 15.97 -5.82
N ARG A 79 -8.88 15.88 -4.80
CA ARG A 79 -9.23 14.60 -4.18
C ARG A 79 -10.15 13.78 -5.06
N GLY A 80 -9.77 12.51 -5.28
CA GLY A 80 -10.65 11.50 -5.85
C GLY A 80 -11.69 11.04 -4.83
N SER A 81 -12.83 10.54 -5.33
CA SER A 81 -13.98 10.09 -4.52
C SER A 81 -13.69 8.89 -3.62
N SER A 82 -12.67 8.09 -3.91
CA SER A 82 -12.29 6.90 -3.14
C SER A 82 -11.58 7.23 -1.82
N LEU A 83 -11.22 8.48 -1.58
CA LEU A 83 -10.57 8.90 -0.34
C LEU A 83 -11.62 9.19 0.74
N ILE A 84 -11.82 8.25 1.66
CA ILE A 84 -12.54 8.49 2.92
C ILE A 84 -11.63 9.27 3.88
N SER A 85 -11.59 10.60 3.76
CA SER A 85 -10.87 11.42 4.76
C SER A 85 -11.77 11.64 5.97
N ALA A 86 -11.35 11.16 7.14
CA ALA A 86 -11.60 11.90 8.37
C ALA A 86 -10.82 13.23 8.22
N GLU A 87 -11.49 14.25 7.70
CA GLU A 87 -11.14 15.68 7.86
C GLU A 87 -9.63 16.00 7.90
N LYS A 88 -8.87 15.80 6.82
CA LYS A 88 -7.47 16.29 6.78
C LYS A 88 -7.10 16.80 5.41
N PHE A 89 -6.73 18.06 5.30
CA PHE A 89 -6.38 18.76 4.06
C PHE A 89 -5.18 18.12 3.34
N ILE A 90 -5.18 18.13 2.00
CA ILE A 90 -3.98 17.81 1.21
C ILE A 90 -2.99 18.97 1.38
N TYR A 91 -1.86 18.70 2.03
CA TYR A 91 -0.79 19.68 2.15
C TYR A 91 0.09 19.61 0.88
N GLN A 92 0.05 20.66 0.06
CA GLN A 92 1.00 20.85 -1.04
C GLN A 92 2.26 21.49 -0.48
N TYR A 93 3.42 20.86 -0.69
CA TYR A 93 4.72 21.52 -0.55
C TYR A 93 5.24 21.84 -1.96
N ALA A 94 5.00 23.07 -2.41
CA ALA A 94 5.74 23.63 -3.55
C ALA A 94 7.07 24.17 -3.00
N ARG A 95 8.19 23.88 -3.67
CA ARG A 95 9.47 24.55 -3.44
C ARG A 95 9.76 25.48 -4.59
#